data_AF-S9V6Q8-F1
#
_entry.id   AF-S9V6Q8-F1
#
_cell.length_a   1.000
_cell.length_b   1.000
_cell.length_c   1.000
_cell.angle_alpha   90.00
_cell.angle_beta   90.00
_cell.angle_gamma   90.00
#
_symmetry.space_group_name_H-M   'P 1'
#
loop_
_entity.id
_entity.type
_entity.pdbx_description
1 polymer ?
#
loop_
_entity_poly.entity_id
_entity_poly.type
_entity_poly.pdbx_seq_one_letter_code
_entity_poly.pdbx_strand_id
1 'polypeptide(L)'
;MAKKKQRDLWTADSKTKAVNRPQNIKTSSNWFITPDVAPQDKTAPRRRKYAPIRPNNRAAVALPMSGQSYNPTDSDHQQALKAVVKKLEKKQKKNEAFTKMLTFGKDSTYKGSMADDKTWEEEVKETKPPKAPKVLSPEATKKRAAEKKKKLRQQKKLGKRAGLREAKRSLLHRRHPQRAEAEKEVAELDEILAEHEETQAQRELRMEKRHEQRKAKMDVKHFGRYYYEALAPDVATSDKLVGSLRHMRGGAIHPALDRMKSLEERNLVPARPRHEFNKRKVLKPKGEVRVKRETFGTLPETSF
;
A
#
# COMPACT_ATOMS: atom_id res chain seq x y z
N MET A 1 -39.44 -35.64 15.95
CA MET A 1 -38.19 -34.93 16.31
C MET A 1 -37.48 -34.48 15.04
N ALA A 2 -37.48 -33.18 14.74
CA ALA A 2 -36.90 -32.65 13.49
C ALA A 2 -35.36 -32.59 13.59
N LYS A 3 -34.66 -33.27 12.68
CA LYS A 3 -33.19 -33.23 12.57
C LYS A 3 -32.75 -31.78 12.34
N LYS A 4 -32.03 -31.19 13.30
CA LYS A 4 -31.36 -29.89 13.11
C LYS A 4 -30.29 -30.06 12.02
N LYS A 5 -30.57 -29.57 10.81
CA LYS A 5 -29.56 -29.38 9.76
C LYS A 5 -28.45 -28.47 10.33
N GLN A 6 -27.23 -29.00 10.45
CA GLN A 6 -26.07 -28.19 10.80
C GLN A 6 -25.82 -27.19 9.65
N ARG A 7 -25.63 -25.91 10.00
CA ARG A 7 -25.42 -24.83 9.03
C ARG A 7 -23.96 -24.79 8.62
N ASP A 8 -23.75 -24.66 7.32
CA ASP A 8 -22.44 -24.42 6.73
C ASP A 8 -21.95 -23.01 7.09
N LEU A 9 -20.74 -22.94 7.68
CA LEU A 9 -20.12 -21.70 8.20
C LEU A 9 -19.13 -21.09 7.19
N TRP A 10 -18.93 -21.73 6.03
CA TRP A 10 -17.81 -21.43 5.14
C TRP A 10 -18.22 -20.87 3.77
N THR A 11 -19.49 -20.94 3.39
CA THR A 11 -20.01 -20.31 2.16
C THR A 11 -20.48 -18.88 2.43
N ALA A 12 -19.79 -17.91 1.84
CA ALA A 12 -20.09 -16.47 1.93
C ALA A 12 -21.29 -16.05 1.05
N ASP A 13 -22.39 -16.79 1.11
CA ASP A 13 -23.63 -16.39 0.43
C ASP A 13 -24.36 -15.32 1.25
N SER A 14 -24.66 -14.21 0.58
CA SER A 14 -25.23 -12.95 1.09
C SER A 14 -26.59 -13.06 1.81
N LYS A 15 -27.16 -14.25 1.94
CA LYS A 15 -28.43 -14.53 2.64
C LYS A 15 -28.27 -15.24 3.99
N THR A 16 -27.06 -15.58 4.40
CA THR A 16 -26.83 -16.11 5.74
C THR A 16 -26.91 -14.99 6.77
N LYS A 17 -28.04 -14.89 7.49
CA LYS A 17 -28.18 -13.99 8.65
C LYS A 17 -27.02 -14.27 9.60
N ALA A 18 -26.11 -13.30 9.77
CA ALA A 18 -24.98 -13.41 10.68
C ALA A 18 -25.46 -13.89 12.05
N VAL A 19 -24.82 -14.94 12.57
CA VAL A 19 -25.20 -15.65 13.82
C VAL A 19 -25.36 -14.70 15.01
N ASN A 20 -24.77 -13.51 14.95
CA ASN A 20 -24.85 -12.48 15.97
C ASN A 20 -25.31 -11.11 15.43
N ARG A 21 -26.31 -11.04 14.54
CA ARG A 21 -26.98 -9.75 14.27
C ARG A 21 -27.86 -9.43 15.49
N PRO A 22 -27.69 -8.27 16.13
CA PRO A 22 -28.42 -7.99 17.34
C PRO A 22 -29.91 -7.89 17.00
N GLN A 23 -30.73 -8.67 17.70
CA GLN A 23 -32.18 -8.70 17.50
C GLN A 23 -32.79 -7.52 18.24
N ASN A 24 -33.92 -7.02 17.74
CA ASN A 24 -34.64 -5.97 18.45
C ASN A 24 -35.13 -6.52 19.79
N ILE A 25 -34.88 -5.78 20.86
CA ILE A 25 -35.25 -6.17 22.21
C ILE A 25 -36.69 -5.71 22.42
N LYS A 26 -37.58 -6.65 22.78
CA LYS A 26 -38.96 -6.35 23.12
C LYS A 26 -39.01 -5.82 24.55
N THR A 27 -39.30 -4.54 24.73
CA THR A 27 -39.40 -3.92 26.06
C THR A 27 -40.82 -3.92 26.60
N SER A 28 -41.83 -3.89 25.73
CA SER A 28 -43.25 -4.03 26.09
C SER A 28 -44.01 -4.80 25.00
N SER A 29 -45.31 -5.07 25.21
CA SER A 29 -46.12 -5.94 24.33
C SER A 29 -46.02 -5.59 22.83
N ASN A 30 -45.85 -4.32 22.49
CA ASN A 30 -45.74 -3.84 21.09
C ASN A 30 -44.53 -2.93 20.84
N TRP A 31 -43.59 -2.81 21.78
CA TRP A 31 -42.44 -1.92 21.62
C TRP A 31 -41.14 -2.72 21.47
N PHE A 32 -40.49 -2.51 20.32
CA PHE A 32 -39.21 -3.11 19.98
C PHE A 32 -38.16 -2.01 19.88
N ILE A 33 -37.14 -2.06 20.74
CA ILE A 33 -36.04 -1.10 20.72
C ILE A 33 -34.90 -1.69 19.91
N THR A 34 -34.30 -0.87 19.04
CA THR A 34 -33.06 -1.23 18.36
C THR A 34 -31.93 -1.31 19.39
N PRO A 35 -31.04 -2.31 19.28
CA PRO A 35 -29.97 -2.56 20.26
C PRO A 35 -28.98 -1.39 20.43
N ASP A 36 -29.02 -0.38 19.56
CA ASP A 36 -28.23 0.85 19.65
C ASP A 36 -28.81 1.88 20.63
N VAL A 37 -30.11 1.82 20.91
CA VAL A 37 -30.85 2.79 21.75
C VAL A 37 -31.05 2.25 23.18
N ALA A 38 -31.01 0.94 23.38
CA ALA A 38 -31.10 0.35 24.72
C ALA A 38 -29.89 0.76 25.58
N PRO A 39 -30.08 1.05 26.89
CA PRO A 39 -28.97 1.34 27.78
C PRO A 39 -28.03 0.13 27.80
N GLN A 40 -26.86 0.28 27.20
CA GLN A 40 -25.87 -0.80 27.17
C GLN A 40 -25.40 -1.05 28.59
N ASP A 41 -25.50 -2.31 29.05
CA ASP A 41 -24.82 -2.74 30.26
C ASP A 41 -23.36 -2.27 30.20
N LYS A 42 -22.91 -1.49 31.19
CA LYS A 42 -21.55 -0.93 31.21
C LYS A 42 -20.48 -2.03 31.16
N THR A 43 -20.83 -3.22 31.60
CA THR A 43 -19.99 -4.43 31.65
C THR A 43 -20.11 -5.29 30.39
N ALA A 44 -21.09 -5.05 29.52
CA ALA A 44 -21.22 -5.84 28.30
C ALA A 44 -20.05 -5.54 27.35
N PRO A 45 -19.44 -6.58 26.74
CA PRO A 45 -18.34 -6.39 25.80
C PRO A 45 -18.82 -5.57 24.60
N ARG A 46 -18.41 -4.30 24.56
CA ARG A 46 -18.71 -3.39 23.44
C ARG A 46 -18.13 -3.97 22.15
N ARG A 47 -19.00 -4.20 21.18
CA ARG A 47 -18.58 -4.61 19.83
C ARG A 47 -17.78 -3.48 19.21
N ARG A 48 -16.63 -3.82 18.64
CA ARG A 48 -15.79 -2.83 17.93
C ARG A 48 -16.58 -2.26 16.75
N LYS A 49 -16.56 -0.93 16.58
CA LYS A 49 -17.21 -0.24 15.46
C LYS A 49 -16.70 -0.69 14.09
N TYR A 50 -15.47 -1.20 14.04
CA TYR A 50 -14.84 -1.67 12.80
C TYR A 50 -14.53 -3.16 12.90
N ALA A 51 -14.75 -3.88 11.79
CA ALA A 51 -14.29 -5.25 11.64
C ALA A 51 -12.75 -5.28 11.77
N PRO A 52 -12.16 -6.31 12.40
CA PRO A 52 -10.72 -6.47 12.44
C PRO A 52 -10.20 -6.68 11.01
N ILE A 53 -9.70 -5.61 10.40
CA ILE A 53 -8.99 -5.67 9.12
C ILE A 53 -7.70 -6.46 9.36
N ARG A 54 -7.47 -7.53 8.58
CA ARG A 54 -6.23 -8.29 8.67
C ARG A 54 -5.05 -7.38 8.30
N PRO A 55 -4.00 -7.31 9.13
CA PRO A 55 -2.89 -6.37 8.91
C PRO A 55 -2.05 -6.71 7.69
N ASN A 56 -2.05 -7.96 7.24
CA ASN A 56 -1.37 -8.40 6.02
C ASN A 56 -2.14 -9.57 5.37
N ASN A 57 -2.20 -9.61 4.04
CA ASN A 57 -2.91 -10.63 3.25
C ASN A 57 -1.99 -11.77 2.76
N ARG A 58 -0.77 -11.88 3.29
CA ARG A 58 0.16 -12.97 2.93
C ARG A 58 -0.38 -14.33 3.40
N ALA A 59 -0.09 -15.36 2.61
CA ALA A 59 -0.50 -16.73 2.91
C ALA A 59 0.04 -17.19 4.27
N ALA A 60 -0.75 -17.99 4.98
CA ALA A 60 -0.35 -18.52 6.28
C ALA A 60 0.80 -19.54 6.18
N VAL A 61 0.86 -20.26 5.07
CA VAL A 61 1.91 -21.21 4.74
C VAL A 61 2.35 -20.86 3.32
N ALA A 62 3.65 -20.58 3.14
CA ALA A 62 4.20 -20.36 1.82
C ALA A 62 4.17 -21.69 1.06
N LEU A 63 3.81 -21.65 -0.23
CA LEU A 63 3.92 -22.83 -1.07
C LEU A 63 5.42 -23.16 -1.25
N PRO A 64 5.84 -24.41 -0.99
CA PRO A 64 7.21 -24.81 -1.22
C PRO A 64 7.55 -24.74 -2.71
N MET A 65 8.83 -24.53 -3.04
CA MET A 65 9.28 -24.58 -4.43
C MET A 65 9.32 -26.04 -4.92
N SER A 66 9.11 -26.28 -6.22
CA SER A 66 9.17 -27.63 -6.82
C SER A 66 10.49 -28.37 -6.50
N GLY A 67 11.60 -27.64 -6.55
CA GLY A 67 12.93 -28.15 -6.21
C GLY A 67 13.19 -28.48 -4.73
N GLN A 68 12.22 -28.26 -3.83
CA GLN A 68 12.27 -28.68 -2.42
C GLN A 68 11.63 -30.05 -2.19
N SER A 69 11.02 -30.63 -3.22
CA SER A 69 10.48 -31.97 -3.12
C SER A 69 11.60 -32.98 -2.85
N TYR A 70 11.20 -34.13 -2.31
CA TYR A 70 12.11 -35.22 -1.99
C TYR A 70 12.86 -35.77 -3.23
N ASN A 71 12.17 -35.82 -4.38
CA ASN A 71 12.72 -36.26 -5.66
C ASN A 71 12.36 -35.25 -6.76
N PRO A 72 13.04 -34.09 -6.81
CA PRO A 72 12.76 -33.03 -7.77
C PRO A 72 13.33 -33.35 -9.16
N THR A 73 12.82 -32.66 -10.19
CA THR A 73 13.51 -32.65 -11.49
C THR A 73 14.80 -31.83 -11.37
N ASP A 74 15.84 -32.19 -12.13
CA ASP A 74 17.13 -31.50 -12.09
C ASP A 74 16.99 -29.99 -12.38
N SER A 75 16.10 -29.63 -13.31
CA SER A 75 15.80 -28.23 -13.63
C SER A 75 15.20 -27.47 -12.45
N ASP A 76 14.21 -28.08 -11.78
CA ASP A 76 13.54 -27.48 -10.63
C ASP A 76 14.50 -27.35 -9.44
N HIS A 77 15.33 -28.38 -9.22
CA HIS A 77 16.33 -28.40 -8.16
C HIS A 77 17.39 -27.32 -8.35
N GLN A 78 17.94 -27.20 -9.56
CA GLN A 78 18.91 -26.15 -9.88
C GLN A 78 18.29 -24.75 -9.74
N GLN A 79 17.02 -24.57 -10.13
CA GLN A 79 16.32 -23.31 -9.96
C GLN A 79 16.16 -22.95 -8.47
N ALA A 80 15.78 -23.93 -7.65
CA ALA A 80 15.67 -23.76 -6.20
C ALA A 80 17.03 -23.43 -5.56
N LEU A 81 18.10 -24.13 -5.94
CA LEU A 81 19.46 -23.85 -5.47
C LEU A 81 19.92 -22.45 -5.87
N LYS A 82 19.71 -22.02 -7.12
CA LYS A 82 20.02 -20.66 -7.58
C LYS A 82 19.32 -19.60 -6.72
N ALA A 83 18.05 -19.84 -6.35
CA ALA A 83 17.30 -18.93 -5.48
C ALA A 83 17.88 -18.87 -4.04
N VAL A 84 18.32 -20.02 -3.50
CA VAL A 84 19.00 -20.09 -2.18
C VAL A 84 20.34 -19.37 -2.23
N VAL A 85 21.20 -19.69 -3.19
CA VAL A 85 22.54 -19.10 -3.36
C VAL A 85 22.43 -17.58 -3.48
N LYS A 86 21.52 -17.06 -4.32
CA LYS A 86 21.29 -15.62 -4.46
C LYS A 86 20.90 -14.95 -3.15
N LYS A 87 20.14 -15.61 -2.27
CA LYS A 87 19.79 -15.09 -0.93
C LYS A 87 21.00 -15.10 0.01
N LEU A 88 21.82 -16.16 -0.03
CA LEU A 88 23.03 -16.28 0.79
C LEU A 88 24.11 -15.30 0.36
N GLU A 89 24.39 -15.16 -0.93
CA GLU A 89 25.33 -14.17 -1.47
C GLU A 89 24.95 -12.74 -1.07
N LYS A 90 23.65 -12.40 -1.08
CA LYS A 90 23.19 -11.10 -0.58
C LYS A 90 23.49 -10.89 0.89
N LYS A 91 23.37 -11.93 1.73
CA LYS A 91 23.74 -11.86 3.15
C LYS A 91 25.26 -11.71 3.30
N GLN A 92 26.03 -12.50 2.55
CA GLN A 92 27.49 -12.44 2.54
C GLN A 92 28.00 -11.05 2.12
N LYS A 93 27.52 -10.49 1.00
CA LYS A 93 27.90 -9.15 0.53
C LYS A 93 27.59 -8.06 1.54
N LYS A 94 26.46 -8.17 2.28
CA LYS A 94 26.14 -7.24 3.37
C LYS A 94 27.13 -7.35 4.53
N ASN A 95 27.50 -8.58 4.90
CA ASN A 95 28.49 -8.82 5.94
C ASN A 95 29.86 -8.29 5.51
N GLU A 96 30.28 -8.53 4.26
CA GLU A 96 31.53 -8.01 3.70
C GLU A 96 31.56 -6.49 3.61
N ALA A 97 30.45 -5.85 3.21
CA ALA A 97 30.35 -4.40 3.23
C ALA A 97 30.48 -3.85 4.66
N PHE A 98 29.84 -4.52 5.62
CA PHE A 98 29.93 -4.15 7.03
C PHE A 98 31.34 -4.35 7.61
N THR A 99 32.00 -5.47 7.30
CA THR A 99 33.39 -5.70 7.73
C THR A 99 34.33 -4.67 7.09
N LYS A 100 34.18 -4.39 5.78
CA LYS A 100 34.96 -3.34 5.10
C LYS A 100 34.78 -1.97 5.74
N MET A 101 33.56 -1.59 6.12
CA MET A 101 33.32 -0.34 6.86
C MET A 101 33.97 -0.34 8.25
N LEU A 102 33.92 -1.46 8.98
CA LEU A 102 34.57 -1.58 10.30
C LEU A 102 36.10 -1.57 10.23
N THR A 103 36.67 -2.06 9.12
CA THR A 103 38.12 -2.09 8.90
C THR A 103 38.62 -0.88 8.12
N PHE A 104 37.72 -0.02 7.62
CA PHE A 104 38.10 1.18 6.88
C PHE A 104 38.96 2.07 7.77
N GLY A 105 40.18 2.36 7.34
CA GLY A 105 41.11 3.22 8.05
C GLY A 105 41.98 2.54 9.11
N LYS A 106 41.78 1.25 9.41
CA LYS A 106 42.68 0.52 10.33
C LYS A 106 44.11 0.42 9.82
N ASP A 107 44.26 0.28 8.50
CA ASP A 107 45.57 0.08 7.86
C ASP A 107 46.12 1.36 7.20
N SER A 108 45.35 2.45 7.18
CA SER A 108 45.80 3.73 6.61
C SER A 108 46.46 4.60 7.68
N THR A 109 47.73 4.94 7.50
CA THR A 109 48.39 5.98 8.30
C THR A 109 47.83 7.35 7.90
N TYR A 110 47.10 8.00 8.80
CA TYR A 110 46.55 9.33 8.56
C TYR A 110 47.68 10.37 8.46
N LYS A 111 47.82 11.03 7.31
CA LYS A 111 48.74 12.14 7.05
C LYS A 111 47.96 13.37 6.58
N GLY A 112 47.38 14.16 7.49
CA GLY A 112 46.67 15.40 7.15
C GLY A 112 46.43 16.32 8.34
N SER A 113 46.54 17.65 8.14
CA SER A 113 46.21 18.68 9.13
C SER A 113 44.75 19.14 8.96
N MET A 114 44.04 19.37 10.06
CA MET A 114 42.57 19.44 10.14
C MET A 114 41.96 20.80 9.75
N ALA A 115 42.66 21.64 8.98
CA ALA A 115 42.38 23.08 8.90
C ALA A 115 41.82 23.61 7.56
N ASP A 116 41.57 22.78 6.54
CA ASP A 116 41.41 23.25 5.15
C ASP A 116 39.98 23.16 4.54
N ASP A 117 38.91 23.03 5.32
CA ASP A 117 37.54 22.95 4.76
C ASP A 117 36.87 24.34 4.58
N LYS A 118 36.70 24.78 3.32
CA LYS A 118 36.04 26.04 2.89
C LYS A 118 34.53 25.89 2.69
N THR A 119 33.75 26.85 3.18
CA THR A 119 32.28 26.83 3.26
C THR A 119 31.54 27.42 2.04
N TRP A 120 30.37 26.82 1.80
CA TRP A 120 29.39 26.98 0.72
C TRP A 120 28.52 28.24 0.88
N GLU A 121 29.08 29.45 0.85
CA GLU A 121 28.28 30.68 1.07
C GLU A 121 28.26 31.69 -0.11
N GLU A 122 28.93 31.43 -1.23
CA GLU A 122 29.10 32.45 -2.28
C GLU A 122 28.08 32.45 -3.45
N GLU A 123 27.15 31.49 -3.56
CA GLU A 123 26.41 31.30 -4.84
C GLU A 123 24.94 31.80 -4.92
N VAL A 124 24.37 32.52 -3.93
CA VAL A 124 22.90 32.78 -3.92
C VAL A 124 22.50 34.26 -3.83
N LYS A 125 22.91 35.12 -4.78
CA LYS A 125 22.26 36.43 -5.01
C LYS A 125 22.30 36.88 -6.46
N GLU A 126 21.19 36.74 -7.20
CA GLU A 126 20.78 37.58 -8.34
C GLU A 126 19.42 37.05 -8.87
N THR A 127 18.29 37.78 -8.84
CA THR A 127 17.86 38.72 -9.91
C THR A 127 16.43 39.26 -9.60
N LYS A 128 16.08 40.46 -10.11
CA LYS A 128 14.78 41.18 -9.98
C LYS A 128 14.01 41.22 -11.33
N PRO A 129 12.65 41.33 -11.37
CA PRO A 129 11.89 41.48 -12.63
C PRO A 129 11.34 42.91 -12.91
N PRO A 130 11.08 43.31 -14.18
CA PRO A 130 10.47 44.59 -14.57
C PRO A 130 8.98 44.54 -15.01
N LYS A 131 8.42 45.75 -15.24
CA LYS A 131 7.01 46.23 -15.24
C LYS A 131 6.20 46.07 -16.56
N ALA A 132 4.87 46.25 -16.44
CA ALA A 132 3.83 46.24 -17.50
C ALA A 132 3.47 47.63 -18.12
N PRO A 133 2.82 47.70 -19.32
CA PRO A 133 2.43 48.95 -20.01
C PRO A 133 0.92 49.36 -19.97
N LYS A 134 0.65 50.62 -20.37
CA LYS A 134 -0.63 51.41 -20.35
C LYS A 134 -1.53 51.27 -21.60
N VAL A 135 -2.81 51.67 -21.48
CA VAL A 135 -3.91 51.69 -22.49
C VAL A 135 -4.23 53.12 -22.98
N LEU A 136 -4.73 53.25 -24.23
CA LEU A 136 -5.14 54.49 -24.94
C LEU A 136 -6.68 54.68 -25.02
N SER A 137 -7.08 55.95 -25.15
CA SER A 137 -8.43 56.54 -25.09
C SER A 137 -9.20 56.54 -26.42
N PRO A 138 -10.55 56.67 -26.41
CA PRO A 138 -11.42 56.69 -27.59
C PRO A 138 -11.86 58.12 -28.02
N GLU A 139 -12.72 58.16 -29.05
CA GLU A 139 -13.63 59.26 -29.45
C GLU A 139 -13.31 60.03 -30.75
N ALA A 140 -14.04 59.68 -31.82
CA ALA A 140 -14.31 60.56 -32.95
C ALA A 140 -15.82 60.55 -33.24
N THR A 141 -16.53 61.46 -32.58
CA THR A 141 -17.92 61.83 -32.87
C THR A 141 -17.97 63.08 -33.76
N LYS A 142 -19.13 63.32 -34.39
CA LYS A 142 -19.56 64.55 -35.11
C LYS A 142 -19.46 64.55 -36.64
N LYS A 143 -20.32 63.77 -37.30
CA LYS A 143 -20.99 64.18 -38.56
C LYS A 143 -22.44 63.71 -38.55
N ARG A 144 -23.30 64.42 -37.82
CA ARG A 144 -24.71 64.04 -37.63
C ARG A 144 -25.60 65.28 -37.56
N ALA A 145 -25.92 65.89 -38.71
CA ALA A 145 -26.98 66.90 -38.76
C ALA A 145 -27.67 67.13 -40.12
N ALA A 146 -27.08 66.80 -41.27
CA ALA A 146 -27.65 67.21 -42.58
C ALA A 146 -28.47 66.13 -43.35
N GLU A 147 -28.63 64.91 -42.82
CA GLU A 147 -29.30 63.81 -43.56
C GLU A 147 -30.78 63.59 -43.22
N LYS A 148 -31.44 64.52 -42.50
CA LYS A 148 -32.75 64.24 -41.90
C LYS A 148 -33.97 64.33 -42.85
N LYS A 149 -33.87 64.86 -44.07
CA LYS A 149 -35.03 64.98 -44.98
C LYS A 149 -35.05 63.99 -46.16
N LYS A 150 -33.93 63.35 -46.53
CA LYS A 150 -33.91 62.17 -47.44
C LYS A 150 -34.32 60.86 -46.72
N LYS A 151 -34.25 60.82 -45.39
CA LYS A 151 -34.54 59.63 -44.56
C LYS A 151 -36.02 59.24 -44.48
N LEU A 152 -36.97 60.15 -44.71
CA LEU A 152 -38.40 59.85 -44.51
C LEU A 152 -39.03 58.99 -45.63
N ARG A 153 -38.59 59.14 -46.89
CA ARG A 153 -39.09 58.32 -48.01
C ARG A 153 -38.43 56.94 -48.09
N GLN A 154 -37.15 56.82 -47.69
CA GLN A 154 -36.51 55.52 -47.48
C GLN A 154 -37.13 54.75 -46.30
N GLN A 155 -37.59 55.45 -45.24
CA GLN A 155 -38.22 54.82 -44.07
C GLN A 155 -39.51 54.05 -44.37
N LYS A 156 -40.32 54.47 -45.37
CA LYS A 156 -41.54 53.72 -45.74
C LYS A 156 -41.26 52.43 -46.53
N LYS A 157 -40.20 52.38 -47.35
CA LYS A 157 -39.72 51.13 -48.00
C LYS A 157 -38.95 50.24 -47.02
N LEU A 158 -38.23 50.85 -46.06
CA LEU A 158 -37.62 50.16 -44.94
C LEU A 158 -38.67 49.54 -44.02
N GLY A 159 -39.83 50.17 -43.79
CA GLY A 159 -40.90 49.64 -42.93
C GLY A 159 -41.50 48.32 -43.44
N LYS A 160 -41.74 48.18 -44.76
CA LYS A 160 -42.22 46.91 -45.34
C LYS A 160 -41.14 45.81 -45.34
N ARG A 161 -39.86 46.18 -45.55
CA ARG A 161 -38.71 45.26 -45.39
C ARG A 161 -38.41 44.92 -43.93
N ALA A 162 -38.69 45.84 -43.00
CA ALA A 162 -38.52 45.68 -41.57
C ALA A 162 -39.61 44.74 -41.04
N GLY A 163 -40.87 44.91 -41.41
CA GLY A 163 -41.96 43.99 -41.07
C GLY A 163 -41.73 42.57 -41.61
N LEU A 164 -41.19 42.41 -42.82
CA LEU A 164 -40.78 41.09 -43.33
C LEU A 164 -39.56 40.51 -42.59
N ARG A 165 -38.61 41.34 -42.15
CA ARG A 165 -37.47 40.91 -41.31
C ARG A 165 -37.91 40.58 -39.89
N GLU A 166 -38.92 41.25 -39.36
CA GLU A 166 -39.49 41.08 -38.03
C GLU A 166 -40.44 39.87 -37.99
N ALA A 167 -41.17 39.61 -39.08
CA ALA A 167 -41.89 38.36 -39.33
C ALA A 167 -40.92 37.17 -39.47
N LYS A 168 -39.79 37.33 -40.19
CA LYS A 168 -38.72 36.32 -40.24
C LYS A 168 -38.02 36.13 -38.89
N ARG A 169 -37.88 37.19 -38.08
CA ARG A 169 -37.33 37.12 -36.71
C ARG A 169 -38.30 36.46 -35.71
N SER A 170 -39.60 36.69 -35.84
CA SER A 170 -40.62 36.04 -34.98
C SER A 170 -40.84 34.56 -35.33
N LEU A 171 -40.52 34.13 -36.55
CA LEU A 171 -40.46 32.72 -36.95
C LEU A 171 -39.21 31.97 -36.42
N LEU A 172 -38.24 32.66 -35.78
CA LEU A 172 -37.03 32.04 -35.20
C LEU A 172 -37.31 31.12 -34.01
N HIS A 173 -38.50 31.21 -33.39
CA HIS A 173 -38.89 30.27 -32.34
C HIS A 173 -39.13 28.84 -32.84
N ARG A 174 -39.21 28.61 -34.16
CA ARG A 174 -39.38 27.26 -34.73
C ARG A 174 -38.13 26.72 -35.44
N ARG A 175 -37.17 27.59 -35.75
CA ARG A 175 -35.85 27.24 -36.31
C ARG A 175 -34.85 28.24 -35.74
N HIS A 176 -34.12 27.83 -34.70
CA HIS A 176 -33.02 28.64 -34.17
C HIS A 176 -32.09 28.98 -35.34
N PRO A 177 -31.72 30.26 -35.55
CA PRO A 177 -30.91 30.68 -36.70
C PRO A 177 -29.54 30.00 -36.72
N GLN A 178 -29.13 29.48 -35.57
CA GLN A 178 -27.87 28.80 -35.32
C GLN A 178 -28.07 27.33 -34.95
N ARG A 179 -29.18 26.69 -35.35
CA ARG A 179 -29.44 25.28 -35.02
C ARG A 179 -28.30 24.35 -35.47
N ALA A 180 -27.74 24.62 -36.66
CA ALA A 180 -26.60 23.87 -37.16
C ALA A 180 -25.29 24.15 -36.39
N GLU A 181 -25.18 25.29 -35.72
CA GLU A 181 -24.05 25.59 -34.82
C GLU A 181 -24.28 24.88 -33.48
N ALA A 182 -25.50 24.92 -32.94
CA ALA A 182 -25.86 24.19 -31.72
C ALA A 182 -25.74 22.67 -31.88
N GLU A 183 -26.08 22.10 -33.04
CA GLU A 183 -25.89 20.67 -33.32
C GLU A 183 -24.40 20.29 -33.38
N LYS A 184 -23.53 21.19 -33.84
CA LYS A 184 -22.07 21.00 -33.79
C LYS A 184 -21.54 21.13 -32.37
N GLU A 185 -21.98 22.14 -31.62
CA GLU A 185 -21.61 22.32 -30.22
C GLU A 185 -22.03 21.11 -29.36
N VAL A 186 -23.20 20.52 -29.61
CA VAL A 186 -23.64 19.29 -28.93
C VAL A 186 -22.77 18.10 -29.31
N ALA A 187 -22.42 17.93 -30.60
CA ALA A 187 -21.52 16.86 -31.02
C ALA A 187 -20.12 17.02 -30.41
N GLU A 188 -19.60 18.26 -30.34
CA GLU A 188 -18.33 18.58 -29.66
C GLU A 188 -18.41 18.29 -28.16
N LEU A 189 -19.55 18.56 -27.51
CA LEU A 189 -19.75 18.21 -26.10
C LEU A 189 -19.79 16.69 -25.88
N ASP A 190 -20.42 15.94 -26.79
CA ASP A 190 -20.46 14.48 -26.74
C ASP A 190 -19.05 13.88 -26.92
N GLU A 191 -18.24 14.44 -27.83
CA GLU A 191 -16.83 14.08 -27.99
C GLU A 191 -16.01 14.36 -26.72
N ILE A 192 -16.18 15.54 -26.11
CA ILE A 192 -15.52 15.90 -24.83
C ILE A 192 -15.95 14.96 -23.69
N LEU A 193 -17.24 14.58 -23.64
CA LEU A 193 -17.74 13.65 -22.63
C LEU A 193 -17.14 12.25 -22.83
N ALA A 194 -17.05 11.76 -24.06
CA ALA A 194 -16.42 10.49 -24.37
C ALA A 194 -14.93 10.47 -23.97
N GLU A 195 -14.17 11.52 -24.31
CA GLU A 195 -12.77 11.67 -23.88
C GLU A 195 -12.63 11.73 -22.34
N HIS A 196 -13.55 12.42 -21.67
CA HIS A 196 -13.58 12.48 -20.21
C HIS A 196 -13.88 11.11 -19.58
N GLU A 197 -14.81 10.34 -20.13
CA GLU A 197 -15.12 8.98 -19.65
C GLU A 197 -13.93 8.03 -19.86
N GLU A 198 -13.27 8.08 -21.03
CA GLU A 198 -12.07 7.29 -21.29
C GLU A 198 -10.92 7.63 -20.35
N THR A 199 -10.69 8.93 -20.10
CA THR A 199 -9.64 9.38 -19.17
C THR A 199 -9.94 8.98 -17.73
N GLN A 200 -11.21 9.01 -17.30
CA GLN A 200 -11.63 8.51 -15.99
C GLN A 200 -11.42 7.00 -15.88
N ALA A 201 -11.87 6.22 -16.87
CA ALA A 201 -11.67 4.77 -16.89
C ALA A 201 -10.18 4.39 -16.84
N GLN A 202 -9.33 5.08 -17.61
CA GLN A 202 -7.88 4.87 -17.53
C GLN A 202 -7.31 5.24 -16.16
N ARG A 203 -7.80 6.32 -15.53
CA ARG A 203 -7.39 6.73 -14.19
C ARG A 203 -7.79 5.70 -13.14
N GLU A 204 -9.00 5.16 -13.21
CA GLU A 204 -9.48 4.10 -12.34
C GLU A 204 -8.62 2.83 -12.50
N LEU A 205 -8.40 2.36 -13.72
CA LEU A 205 -7.52 1.22 -13.98
C LEU A 205 -6.09 1.44 -13.45
N ARG A 206 -5.54 2.65 -13.58
CA ARG A 206 -4.22 2.99 -12.98
C ARG A 206 -4.26 2.97 -11.47
N MET A 207 -5.34 3.47 -10.85
CA MET A 207 -5.52 3.47 -9.40
C MET A 207 -5.68 2.05 -8.86
N GLU A 208 -6.44 1.20 -9.54
CA GLU A 208 -6.60 -0.22 -9.23
C GLU A 208 -5.27 -0.96 -9.34
N LYS A 209 -4.56 -0.83 -10.47
CA LYS A 209 -3.21 -1.40 -10.63
C LYS A 209 -2.26 -0.92 -9.54
N ARG A 210 -2.29 0.36 -9.18
CA ARG A 210 -1.46 0.90 -8.09
C ARG A 210 -1.87 0.33 -6.74
N HIS A 211 -3.15 0.12 -6.50
CA HIS A 211 -3.67 -0.47 -5.27
C HIS A 211 -3.33 -1.95 -5.16
N GLU A 212 -3.41 -2.70 -6.26
CA GLU A 212 -2.95 -4.09 -6.35
C GLU A 212 -1.45 -4.21 -6.15
N GLN A 213 -0.66 -3.34 -6.80
CA GLN A 213 0.79 -3.29 -6.58
C GLN A 213 1.13 -2.92 -5.13
N ARG A 214 0.39 -1.99 -4.52
CA ARG A 214 0.55 -1.67 -3.09
C ARG A 214 0.17 -2.85 -2.20
N LYS A 215 -0.92 -3.57 -2.50
CA LYS A 215 -1.32 -4.80 -1.79
C LYS A 215 -0.27 -5.91 -1.93
N ALA A 216 0.27 -6.11 -3.13
CA ALA A 216 1.29 -7.11 -3.42
C ALA A 216 2.64 -6.75 -2.78
N LYS A 217 2.99 -5.47 -2.79
CA LYS A 217 4.17 -4.90 -2.13
C LYS A 217 3.83 -4.35 -0.75
N MET A 218 2.86 -4.93 -0.04
CA MET A 218 2.73 -4.65 1.38
C MET A 218 3.98 -5.21 2.05
N ASP A 219 4.94 -4.32 2.28
CA ASP A 219 6.14 -4.61 3.03
C ASP A 219 5.75 -5.11 4.41
N VAL A 220 6.57 -6.04 4.93
CA VAL A 220 6.37 -6.53 6.30
C VAL A 220 6.50 -5.33 7.23
N LYS A 221 5.43 -5.04 7.98
CA LYS A 221 5.34 -3.81 8.76
C LYS A 221 6.31 -3.96 9.92
N HIS A 222 7.13 -2.93 10.12
CA HIS A 222 8.09 -2.94 11.20
C HIS A 222 7.37 -2.74 12.53
N PHE A 223 7.50 -3.72 13.44
CA PHE A 223 7.03 -3.61 14.81
C PHE A 223 8.22 -3.39 15.74
N GLY A 224 8.45 -2.13 16.14
CA GLY A 224 9.50 -1.76 17.08
C GLY A 224 10.88 -1.75 16.43
N ARG A 225 11.90 -2.19 17.18
CA ARG A 225 13.32 -2.06 16.82
C ARG A 225 13.81 -3.10 15.81
N TYR A 226 13.22 -4.30 15.81
CA TYR A 226 13.75 -5.43 15.06
C TYR A 226 13.00 -5.64 13.75
N TYR A 227 13.76 -5.94 12.71
CA TYR A 227 13.26 -6.15 11.35
C TYR A 227 12.96 -7.62 11.11
N TYR A 228 11.99 -7.89 10.23
CA TYR A 228 11.75 -9.25 9.75
C TYR A 228 12.92 -9.72 8.90
N GLU A 229 13.47 -10.86 9.28
CA GLU A 229 14.51 -11.55 8.53
C GLU A 229 13.92 -12.80 7.90
N ALA A 230 13.82 -12.78 6.57
CA ALA A 230 13.34 -13.91 5.80
C ALA A 230 14.31 -15.11 5.90
N LEU A 231 13.74 -16.29 6.11
CA LEU A 231 14.49 -17.52 6.13
C LEU A 231 14.86 -17.94 4.70
N ALA A 232 16.03 -18.57 4.55
CA ALA A 232 16.39 -19.18 3.28
C ALA A 232 15.49 -20.40 3.03
N PRO A 233 15.10 -20.71 1.78
CA PRO A 233 14.37 -21.93 1.50
C PRO A 233 15.21 -23.14 1.88
N ASP A 234 14.59 -24.14 2.53
CA ASP A 234 15.22 -25.42 2.82
C ASP A 234 15.30 -26.22 1.52
N VAL A 235 16.50 -26.36 0.94
CA VAL A 235 16.74 -27.12 -0.29
C VAL A 235 17.92 -28.05 -0.02
N ALA A 236 17.75 -29.35 -0.29
CA ALA A 236 18.83 -30.31 -0.15
C ALA A 236 19.94 -30.00 -1.19
N THR A 237 21.21 -30.11 -0.77
CA THR A 237 22.35 -30.05 -1.71
C THR A 237 22.37 -31.30 -2.59
N SER A 238 23.03 -31.24 -3.74
CA SER A 238 23.21 -32.39 -4.66
C SER A 238 23.62 -33.67 -3.93
N ASP A 239 24.58 -33.54 -3.02
CA ASP A 239 25.17 -34.69 -2.32
C ASP A 239 24.22 -35.30 -1.27
N LYS A 240 23.17 -34.56 -0.90
CA LYS A 240 22.15 -34.96 0.07
C LYS A 240 20.84 -35.36 -0.58
N LEU A 241 20.70 -35.21 -1.89
CA LEU A 241 19.58 -35.75 -2.65
C LEU A 241 19.70 -37.27 -2.67
N VAL A 242 18.63 -37.96 -2.31
CA VAL A 242 18.59 -39.41 -2.20
C VAL A 242 17.47 -39.97 -3.05
N GLY A 243 17.72 -41.12 -3.69
CA GLY A 243 16.72 -41.82 -4.50
C GLY A 243 15.70 -42.62 -3.70
N SER A 244 15.99 -42.96 -2.42
CA SER A 244 15.05 -43.66 -1.52
C SER A 244 14.67 -42.86 -0.24
N LEU A 245 13.36 -42.83 0.07
CA LEU A 245 12.76 -42.04 1.16
C LEU A 245 13.28 -42.49 2.52
N ARG A 246 13.71 -43.74 2.63
CA ARG A 246 14.33 -44.31 3.84
C ARG A 246 15.64 -43.61 4.22
N HIS A 247 16.34 -43.05 3.23
CA HIS A 247 17.61 -42.34 3.42
C HIS A 247 17.43 -40.82 3.47
N MET A 248 16.18 -40.32 3.41
CA MET A 248 15.90 -38.90 3.48
C MET A 248 16.27 -38.38 4.87
N ARG A 249 17.20 -37.43 4.91
CA ARG A 249 17.45 -36.66 6.11
C ARG A 249 16.38 -35.58 6.21
N GLY A 250 15.90 -35.31 7.43
CA GLY A 250 14.97 -34.21 7.68
C GLY A 250 15.53 -32.86 7.20
N GLY A 251 14.63 -31.90 6.99
CA GLY A 251 15.00 -30.54 6.61
C GLY A 251 15.97 -29.88 7.61
N ALA A 252 16.82 -28.99 7.12
CA ALA A 252 17.71 -28.20 7.98
C ALA A 252 16.93 -27.16 8.82
N ILE A 253 15.75 -26.77 8.36
CA ILE A 253 14.91 -25.78 9.02
C ILE A 253 13.85 -26.47 9.88
N HIS A 254 13.83 -26.14 11.16
CA HIS A 254 12.81 -26.63 12.07
C HIS A 254 11.42 -26.04 11.73
N PRO A 255 10.35 -26.84 11.58
CA PRO A 255 9.02 -26.36 11.18
C PRO A 255 8.43 -25.28 12.09
N ALA A 256 8.76 -25.28 13.38
CA ALA A 256 8.33 -24.24 14.31
C ALA A 256 8.95 -22.87 14.00
N LEU A 257 10.21 -22.84 13.51
CA LEU A 257 10.87 -21.59 13.11
C LEU A 257 10.22 -21.03 11.85
N ASP A 258 9.91 -21.88 10.88
CA ASP A 258 9.21 -21.48 9.66
C ASP A 258 7.82 -20.89 9.97
N ARG A 259 7.05 -21.56 10.83
CA ARG A 259 5.75 -21.05 11.30
C ARG A 259 5.87 -19.71 12.04
N MET A 260 6.88 -19.56 12.90
CA MET A 260 7.13 -18.31 13.62
C MET A 260 7.48 -17.17 12.65
N LYS A 261 8.32 -17.44 11.64
CA LYS A 261 8.64 -16.47 10.58
C LYS A 261 7.45 -16.12 9.71
N SER A 262 6.56 -17.06 9.43
CA SER A 262 5.27 -16.77 8.77
C SER A 262 4.38 -15.85 9.62
N LEU A 263 4.36 -15.99 10.94
CA LEU A 263 3.60 -15.09 11.82
C LEU A 263 4.19 -13.68 11.85
N GLU A 264 5.53 -13.58 11.84
CA GLU A 264 6.26 -12.31 11.72
C GLU A 264 5.96 -11.62 10.39
N GLU A 265 6.05 -12.36 9.29
CA GLU A 265 5.81 -11.86 7.94
C GLU A 265 4.36 -11.37 7.75
N ARG A 266 3.40 -12.04 8.40
CA ARG A 266 1.99 -11.67 8.42
C ARG A 266 1.65 -10.55 9.41
N ASN A 267 2.64 -9.97 10.09
CA ASN A 267 2.44 -8.90 11.06
C ASN A 267 1.52 -9.31 12.23
N LEU A 268 1.46 -10.61 12.56
CA LEU A 268 0.68 -11.14 13.70
C LEU A 268 1.51 -11.17 14.98
N VAL A 269 2.81 -11.43 14.83
CA VAL A 269 3.79 -11.44 15.92
C VAL A 269 4.91 -10.49 15.53
N PRO A 270 5.41 -9.63 16.44
CA PRO A 270 6.57 -8.80 16.13
C PRO A 270 7.85 -9.63 16.06
N ALA A 271 8.77 -9.28 15.16
CA ALA A 271 10.12 -9.85 15.15
C ALA A 271 10.83 -9.52 16.47
N ARG A 272 11.37 -10.52 17.15
CA ARG A 272 12.08 -10.36 18.43
C ARG A 272 13.29 -11.31 18.51
N PRO A 273 14.45 -10.84 19.00
CA PRO A 273 15.55 -11.73 19.34
C PRO A 273 15.25 -12.47 20.65
N ARG A 274 16.00 -13.55 20.89
CA ARG A 274 16.05 -14.18 22.21
C ARG A 274 16.69 -13.20 23.19
N HIS A 275 15.99 -12.91 24.28
CA HIS A 275 16.51 -12.06 25.34
C HIS A 275 17.24 -12.94 26.36
N GLU A 276 18.54 -12.72 26.51
CA GLU A 276 19.31 -13.37 27.57
C GLU A 276 19.15 -12.59 28.87
N PHE A 277 18.87 -13.32 29.95
CA PHE A 277 18.69 -12.70 31.25
C PHE A 277 20.03 -12.28 31.84
N ASN A 278 20.41 -11.02 31.64
CA ASN A 278 21.59 -10.46 32.28
C ASN A 278 21.22 -9.85 33.65
N LYS A 279 21.61 -10.53 34.73
CA LYS A 279 21.45 -10.02 36.11
C LYS A 279 22.36 -8.80 36.30
N ARG A 280 21.80 -7.59 36.14
CA ARG A 280 22.54 -6.33 36.38
C ARG A 280 23.09 -6.19 37.81
N LYS A 281 22.44 -6.85 38.77
CA LYS A 281 22.92 -6.95 40.15
C LYS A 281 23.21 -8.41 40.41
N VAL A 282 24.45 -8.71 40.79
CA VAL A 282 24.77 -10.00 41.39
C VAL A 282 23.84 -10.13 42.60
N LEU A 283 22.96 -11.13 42.58
CA LEU A 283 22.12 -11.43 43.72
C LEU A 283 23.10 -11.77 44.83
N LYS A 284 23.29 -10.87 45.81
CA LYS A 284 24.12 -11.16 46.97
C LYS A 284 23.58 -12.47 47.54
N PRO A 285 24.39 -13.53 47.63
CA PRO A 285 23.92 -14.72 48.29
C PRO A 285 23.52 -14.33 49.70
N LYS A 286 22.27 -14.63 50.09
CA LYS A 286 21.84 -14.49 51.47
C LYS A 286 22.50 -15.64 52.24
N GLY A 287 23.72 -15.42 52.73
CA GLY A 287 24.50 -16.39 53.51
C GLY A 287 25.87 -16.71 52.92
N GLU A 288 26.77 -17.24 53.76
CA GLU A 288 28.07 -17.79 53.36
C GLU A 288 27.85 -18.94 52.37
N VAL A 289 28.06 -18.68 51.07
CA VAL A 289 28.17 -19.76 50.09
C VAL A 289 29.53 -20.42 50.32
N ARG A 290 29.57 -21.37 51.26
CA ARG A 290 30.59 -22.41 51.27
C ARG A 290 30.45 -23.16 49.95
N VAL A 291 31.20 -22.72 48.93
CA VAL A 291 31.44 -23.54 47.74
C VAL A 291 32.24 -24.73 48.24
N LYS A 292 31.55 -25.80 48.66
CA LYS A 292 32.16 -27.10 48.81
C LYS A 292 32.65 -27.46 47.42
N ARG A 293 33.94 -27.23 47.16
CA ARG A 293 34.64 -27.89 46.07
C ARG A 293 34.66 -29.37 46.45
N GLU A 294 33.59 -30.07 46.11
CA GLU A 294 33.64 -31.52 46.01
C GLU A 294 34.65 -31.79 44.90
N THR A 295 35.86 -32.13 45.29
CA THR A 295 36.85 -32.74 44.42
C THR A 295 36.27 -34.08 44.01
N PHE A 296 35.38 -34.10 43.00
CA PHE A 296 35.12 -35.32 42.27
C PHE A 296 36.48 -35.76 41.74
N GLY A 297 36.96 -36.90 42.25
CA GLY A 297 38.20 -37.51 41.82
C GLY A 297 38.24 -37.58 40.30
N THR A 298 39.43 -37.48 39.75
CA THR A 298 39.71 -37.66 38.32
C THR A 298 38.92 -38.86 37.80
N LEU A 299 37.92 -38.60 36.96
CA LEU A 299 37.24 -39.63 36.19
C LEU A 299 38.32 -40.38 35.39
N PRO A 300 38.42 -41.71 35.50
CA PRO A 300 39.36 -42.46 34.68
C PRO A 300 39.00 -42.24 33.21
N GLU A 301 40.03 -41.94 32.41
CA GLU A 301 39.91 -41.79 30.96
C GLU A 301 39.36 -43.10 30.39
N THR A 302 38.09 -43.10 30.01
CA THR A 302 37.52 -44.18 29.23
C THR A 302 37.82 -43.90 27.78
N SER A 303 38.70 -44.71 27.20
CA SER A 303 38.91 -44.79 25.76
C SER A 303 37.80 -45.64 25.15
N PHE A 304 36.89 -44.99 24.43
CA PHE A 304 36.00 -45.60 23.44
C PHE A 304 35.78 -44.61 22.29
#